data_AF-A0A7M3YDE7-F1
#
_entry.id   AF-A0A7M3YDE7-F1
#
_cell.length_a   1.000
_cell.length_b   1.000
_cell.length_c   1.000
_cell.angle_alpha   90.00
_cell.angle_beta   90.00
_cell.angle_gamma   90.00
#
_symmetry.space_group_name_H-M   'P 1'
#
loop_
_entity.id
_entity.type
_entity.pdbx_description
1 polymer ?
#
loop_
_entity_poly.entity_id
_entity_poly.type
_entity_poly.pdbx_seq_one_letter_code
_entity_poly.pdbx_strand_id
1 'polypeptide(L)'
;MVESVEISRVNIRDTLSLDISVWMNHPDDMDFRPSLSCKNKTFTISSITSGEDLASIELDDEQMQALKASLTAELRVKFQVHGMHGRLNKIAPIIADGKAKKLATANWKTTQPVTME
;
A
#
# COMPACT_ATOMS: atom_id res chain seq x y z
N MET A 1 1.52 -6.79 -13.79
CA MET A 1 0.35 -6.07 -13.27
C MET A 1 0.27 -6.24 -11.75
N VAL A 2 -0.44 -5.36 -11.05
CA VAL A 2 -0.77 -5.52 -9.62
C VAL A 2 -1.63 -6.76 -9.44
N GLU A 3 -1.30 -7.60 -8.47
CA GLU A 3 -2.05 -8.81 -8.13
C GLU A 3 -3.11 -8.51 -7.07
N SER A 4 -2.69 -7.88 -5.97
CA SER A 4 -3.59 -7.53 -4.87
C SER A 4 -3.07 -6.34 -4.08
N VAL A 5 -3.98 -5.65 -3.40
CA VAL A 5 -3.69 -4.50 -2.54
C VAL A 5 -4.32 -4.75 -1.18
N GLU A 6 -3.53 -4.67 -0.13
CA GLU A 6 -3.97 -4.89 1.25
C GLU A 6 -3.73 -3.63 2.09
N ILE A 7 -4.79 -3.10 2.69
CA ILE A 7 -4.71 -1.96 3.59
C ILE A 7 -4.35 -2.48 4.98
N SER A 8 -3.13 -2.21 5.44
CA SER A 8 -2.64 -2.73 6.71
C SER A 8 -3.01 -1.83 7.90
N ARG A 9 -3.05 -0.52 7.70
CA ARG A 9 -3.36 0.44 8.76
C ARG A 9 -3.88 1.76 8.18
N VAL A 10 -4.85 2.34 8.88
CA VAL A 10 -5.31 3.72 8.66
C VAL A 10 -4.93 4.53 9.89
N ASN A 11 -4.41 5.73 9.69
CA ASN A 11 -3.98 6.62 10.76
C ASN A 11 -4.28 8.07 10.40
N ILE A 12 -4.41 8.92 11.42
CA ILE A 12 -4.61 10.36 11.26
C ILE A 12 -3.31 11.03 11.70
N ARG A 13 -2.67 11.75 10.77
CA ARG A 13 -1.50 12.61 11.07
C ARG A 13 -1.86 14.04 10.69
N ASP A 14 -1.21 14.60 9.69
CA ASP A 14 -1.59 15.87 9.08
C ASP A 14 -2.82 15.70 8.18
N THR A 15 -2.93 14.53 7.55
CA THR A 15 -4.07 14.07 6.74
C THR A 15 -4.36 12.60 7.05
N LEU A 16 -5.36 12.02 6.39
CA LEU A 16 -5.55 10.57 6.40
C LEU A 16 -4.31 9.88 5.82
N SER A 17 -3.72 8.96 6.56
CA SER A 17 -2.52 8.21 6.17
C SER A 17 -2.82 6.72 6.14
N LEU A 18 -2.61 6.08 5.00
CA LEU A 18 -2.83 4.64 4.81
C LEU A 18 -1.51 3.92 4.57
N ASP A 19 -1.23 2.92 5.41
CA ASP A 19 -0.16 1.94 5.16
C ASP A 19 -0.74 0.78 4.34
N ILE A 20 -0.17 0.55 3.17
CA ILE A 20 -0.70 -0.40 2.17
C ILE A 20 0.42 -1.32 1.70
N SER A 21 0.11 -2.61 1.59
CA SER A 21 0.96 -3.60 0.93
C SER A 21 0.42 -3.89 -0.46
N VAL A 22 1.26 -3.70 -1.49
CA VAL A 22 0.89 -3.96 -2.88
C VAL A 22 1.68 -5.17 -3.35
N TRP A 23 0.96 -6.21 -3.74
CA TRP A 23 1.52 -7.41 -4.35
C TRP A 23 1.56 -7.25 -5.86
N MET A 24 2.74 -7.46 -6.44
CA MET A 24 2.97 -7.38 -7.87
C MET A 24 3.20 -8.78 -8.42
N ASN A 25 2.66 -9.05 -9.61
CA ASN A 25 2.84 -10.34 -10.29
C ASN A 25 4.30 -10.55 -10.73
N HIS A 26 4.96 -9.51 -11.25
CA HIS A 26 6.35 -9.56 -11.72
C HIS A 26 7.18 -8.42 -11.10
N PRO A 27 8.49 -8.64 -10.80
CA PRO A 27 9.35 -7.59 -10.24
C PRO A 27 9.53 -6.37 -11.16
N ASP A 28 9.43 -6.59 -12.47
CA ASP A 28 9.59 -5.52 -13.49
C ASP A 28 8.26 -4.82 -13.82
N ASP A 29 7.17 -5.18 -13.14
CA ASP A 29 5.90 -4.48 -13.31
C ASP A 29 5.97 -3.11 -12.62
N MET A 30 5.81 -2.05 -13.41
CA MET A 30 5.80 -0.67 -12.91
C MET A 30 4.42 -0.03 -12.96
N ASP A 31 3.37 -0.81 -13.23
CA ASP A 31 2.01 -0.30 -13.41
C ASP A 31 1.21 -0.36 -12.09
N PHE A 32 1.52 0.58 -11.20
CA PHE A 32 0.70 0.88 -10.02
C PHE A 32 0.36 2.38 -10.02
N ARG A 33 -0.86 2.71 -10.44
CA ARG A 33 -1.38 4.08 -10.52
C ARG A 33 -2.68 4.19 -9.72
N PRO A 34 -2.60 4.41 -8.40
CA PRO A 34 -3.78 4.47 -7.56
C PRO A 34 -4.56 5.77 -7.79
N SER A 35 -5.88 5.65 -7.79
CA SER A 35 -6.86 6.72 -7.65
C SER A 35 -7.62 6.51 -6.34
N LEU A 36 -7.95 7.61 -5.67
CA LEU A 36 -8.57 7.58 -4.35
C LEU A 36 -9.96 8.20 -4.41
N SER A 37 -10.96 7.46 -3.94
CA SER A 37 -12.33 7.93 -3.80
C SER A 37 -12.89 7.62 -2.42
N CYS A 38 -13.85 8.41 -1.98
CA CYS A 38 -14.55 8.18 -0.72
C CYS A 38 -16.05 8.41 -0.90
N LYS A 39 -16.86 7.42 -0.53
CA LYS A 39 -18.33 7.44 -0.63
C LYS A 39 -18.96 6.92 0.65
N ASN A 40 -19.84 7.72 1.28
CA ASN A 40 -20.59 7.30 2.48
C ASN A 40 -19.74 6.62 3.59
N LYS A 41 -18.52 7.13 3.83
CA LYS A 41 -17.49 6.59 4.76
C LYS A 41 -16.65 5.41 4.26
N THR A 42 -16.98 4.82 3.11
CA THR A 42 -16.11 3.83 2.48
C THR A 42 -15.06 4.55 1.64
N PHE A 43 -13.79 4.35 2.00
CA PHE A 43 -12.64 4.78 1.22
C PHE A 43 -12.21 3.67 0.28
N THR A 44 -12.07 4.00 -1.00
CA THR A 44 -11.74 3.05 -2.06
C THR A 44 -10.49 3.50 -2.78
N ILE A 45 -9.62 2.53 -3.05
CA ILE A 45 -8.41 2.68 -3.85
C ILE A 45 -8.66 1.90 -5.14
N SER A 46 -8.68 2.58 -6.27
CA SER A 46 -8.84 1.99 -7.59
C SER A 46 -7.61 2.19 -8.45
N SER A 47 -7.43 1.35 -9.45
CA SER A 47 -6.37 1.53 -10.45
C SER A 47 -6.88 2.45 -11.57
N ILE A 48 -6.11 3.48 -11.93
CA ILE A 48 -6.44 4.32 -13.10
C ILE A 48 -6.34 3.50 -14.39
N THR A 49 -5.41 2.55 -14.46
CA THR A 49 -5.14 1.79 -15.69
C THR A 49 -6.23 0.75 -15.96
N SER A 50 -6.69 0.02 -14.94
CA SER A 50 -7.74 -1.01 -15.11
C SER A 50 -9.14 -0.52 -14.79
N GLY A 51 -9.29 0.58 -14.03
CA GLY A 51 -10.57 1.06 -13.53
C GLY A 51 -11.17 0.19 -12.44
N GLU A 52 -10.45 -0.85 -12.00
CA GLU A 52 -10.91 -1.79 -10.98
C GLU A 52 -10.62 -1.28 -9.57
N ASP A 53 -11.55 -1.54 -8.66
CA ASP A 53 -11.38 -1.29 -7.23
C ASP A 53 -10.40 -2.33 -6.66
N LEU A 54 -9.25 -1.84 -6.18
CA LEU A 54 -8.16 -2.68 -5.66
C LEU A 54 -8.37 -3.03 -4.20
N ALA A 55 -8.79 -2.05 -3.40
CA ALA A 55 -9.04 -2.21 -1.97
C ALA A 55 -10.03 -1.16 -1.47
N SER A 56 -10.82 -1.53 -0.47
CA SER A 56 -11.72 -0.62 0.21
C SER A 56 -11.67 -0.82 1.72
N ILE A 57 -11.91 0.25 2.46
CA ILE A 57 -11.97 0.26 3.92
C ILE A 57 -13.03 1.23 4.42
N GLU A 58 -13.73 0.86 5.47
CA GLU A 58 -14.67 1.76 6.15
C GLU A 58 -13.89 2.66 7.12
N LEU A 59 -14.09 3.97 7.00
CA LEU A 59 -13.48 4.97 7.86
C LEU A 59 -14.38 5.24 9.08
N ASP A 60 -13.75 5.46 10.23
CA ASP A 60 -14.43 5.99 11.39
C ASP A 60 -14.78 7.49 11.22
N ASP A 61 -15.58 8.03 12.14
CA ASP A 61 -16.05 9.42 12.04
C ASP A 61 -14.91 10.44 12.14
N GLU A 62 -13.87 10.15 12.92
CA GLU A 62 -12.71 11.02 13.11
C GLU A 62 -11.85 11.07 11.86
N GLN A 63 -11.59 9.90 11.26
CA GLN A 63 -10.87 9.72 10.00
C GLN A 63 -11.62 10.40 8.85
N MET A 64 -12.94 10.26 8.81
CA MET A 64 -13.79 10.87 7.79
C MET A 64 -13.78 12.41 7.93
N GLN A 65 -13.81 12.93 9.16
CA GLN A 65 -13.69 14.37 9.41
C GLN A 65 -12.32 14.91 8.96
N ALA A 66 -11.23 14.20 9.27
CA ALA A 66 -9.88 14.57 8.83
C ALA A 66 -9.74 14.55 7.30
N LEU A 67 -10.36 13.56 6.65
CA LEU A 67 -10.38 13.45 5.20
C LEU A 67 -11.17 14.60 4.55
N LYS A 68 -12.33 14.97 5.09
CA LYS A 68 -13.11 16.12 4.60
C LYS A 68 -12.40 17.46 4.78
N ALA A 69 -11.61 17.60 5.84
CA ALA A 69 -10.86 18.83 6.09
C ALA A 69 -9.67 19.00 5.12
N SER A 70 -9.00 17.91 4.75
CA SER A 70 -7.79 17.95 3.92
C SER A 70 -8.05 17.70 2.42
N LEU A 71 -9.08 16.94 2.07
CA LEU A 71 -9.38 16.46 0.71
C LEU A 71 -8.22 15.70 0.04
N THR A 72 -7.23 15.29 0.83
CA THR A 72 -6.03 14.59 0.38
C THR A 72 -5.72 13.46 1.35
N ALA A 73 -5.13 12.38 0.84
CA ALA A 73 -4.65 11.28 1.66
C ALA A 73 -3.19 10.94 1.33
N GLU A 74 -2.44 10.56 2.37
CA GLU A 74 -1.09 10.05 2.29
C GLU A 74 -1.14 8.53 2.12
N LEU A 75 -0.55 8.02 1.04
CA LEU A 75 -0.36 6.59 0.80
C LEU A 75 1.09 6.23 1.13
N ARG A 76 1.26 5.22 1.97
CA ARG A 76 2.54 4.62 2.33
C ARG A 76 2.53 3.20 1.81
N VAL A 77 3.11 3.04 0.63
CA VAL A 77 3.05 1.82 -0.16
C VAL A 77 4.30 1.00 0.07
N LYS A 78 4.10 -0.27 0.41
CA LYS A 78 5.16 -1.28 0.48
C LYS A 78 4.93 -2.29 -0.63
N PHE A 79 5.85 -2.34 -1.59
CA PHE A 79 5.75 -3.28 -2.68
C PHE A 79 6.30 -4.65 -2.26
N GLN A 80 5.56 -5.69 -2.62
CA GLN A 80 5.92 -7.08 -2.43
C GLN A 80 5.74 -7.84 -3.75
N VAL A 81 6.60 -8.82 -3.99
CA VAL A 81 6.59 -9.65 -5.19
C VAL A 81 6.78 -11.08 -4.74
N HIS A 82 5.96 -12.00 -5.24
CA HIS A 82 6.14 -13.42 -4.97
C HIS A 82 7.46 -13.92 -5.57
N GLY A 83 8.23 -14.69 -4.78
CA GLY A 83 9.44 -15.35 -5.28
C GLY A 83 10.66 -14.46 -5.56
N MET A 84 10.54 -13.13 -5.44
CA MET A 84 11.68 -12.22 -5.56
C MET A 84 12.75 -12.49 -4.48
N HIS A 85 12.32 -13.06 -3.36
CA HIS A 85 13.19 -13.64 -2.35
C HIS A 85 13.22 -15.15 -2.58
N GLY A 86 14.24 -15.64 -3.29
CA GLY A 86 14.46 -17.07 -3.44
C GLY A 86 14.48 -17.76 -2.07
N ARG A 87 13.81 -18.90 -1.93
CA ARG A 87 13.90 -19.70 -0.71
C ARG A 87 15.24 -20.43 -0.73
N LEU A 88 16.04 -20.25 0.32
CA LEU A 88 17.34 -20.90 0.41
C LEU A 88 17.14 -22.41 0.60
N ASN A 89 17.25 -23.19 -0.49
CA ASN A 89 17.00 -24.64 -0.47
C ASN A 89 18.08 -25.44 0.25
N LYS A 90 19.29 -24.88 0.34
CA LYS A 90 20.40 -25.44 1.11
C LYS A 90 20.92 -24.37 2.05
N ILE A 91 20.59 -24.50 3.32
CA ILE A 91 21.14 -23.67 4.40
C ILE A 91 22.50 -24.24 4.75
N ALA A 92 23.57 -23.57 4.32
CA ALA A 92 24.87 -23.71 4.94
C ALA A 92 24.91 -22.69 6.08
N PRO A 93 24.67 -23.10 7.34
CA PRO A 93 24.66 -22.16 8.45
C PRO A 93 26.06 -21.57 8.59
N ILE A 94 26.20 -20.29 8.25
CA ILE A 94 27.35 -19.52 8.69
C ILE A 94 27.12 -19.31 10.19
N ILE A 95 27.96 -19.92 11.04
CA ILE A 95 27.93 -19.78 12.50
C ILE A 95 28.50 -18.40 12.88
N ALA A 96 28.00 -17.34 12.25
CA ALA A 96 28.25 -15.97 12.66
C ALA A 96 27.02 -15.53 13.45
N ASP A 97 27.23 -15.23 14.73
CA ASP A 97 26.28 -14.64 15.67
C ASP A 97 25.93 -13.19 15.27
N GLY A 98 25.53 -13.00 14.02
CA GLY A 98 25.31 -11.69 13.40
C GLY A 98 23.91 -11.62 12.84
N LYS A 99 23.18 -10.54 13.19
CA LYS A 99 21.85 -10.22 12.64
C LYS A 99 21.86 -10.40 11.12
N ALA A 100 20.98 -11.28 10.62
CA ALA A 100 20.75 -11.42 9.19
C ALA A 100 20.45 -10.06 8.56
N LYS A 101 21.12 -9.73 7.45
CA LYS A 101 20.90 -8.47 6.74
C LYS A 101 19.50 -8.47 6.15
N LYS A 102 18.62 -7.59 6.65
CA LYS A 102 17.28 -7.38 6.08
C LYS A 102 17.43 -6.88 4.65
N LEU A 103 16.77 -7.55 3.70
CA LEU A 103 16.76 -7.12 2.32
C LEU A 103 15.99 -5.80 2.17
N ALA A 104 16.44 -4.97 1.23
CA ALA A 104 15.79 -3.71 0.94
C ALA A 104 14.36 -4.00 0.45
N THR A 105 13.39 -3.29 1.01
CA THR A 105 11.99 -3.33 0.54
C THR A 105 11.74 -2.05 -0.24
N ALA A 106 11.13 -2.17 -1.41
CA ALA A 106 10.71 -1.01 -2.17
C ALA A 106 9.53 -0.36 -1.43
N ASN A 107 9.78 0.84 -0.89
CA ASN A 107 8.78 1.63 -0.21
C ASN A 107 8.57 2.92 -0.99
N TRP A 108 7.32 3.32 -1.14
CA TRP A 108 6.93 4.53 -1.82
C TRP A 108 5.93 5.30 -0.98
N LYS A 109 6.15 6.61 -0.86
CA LYS A 109 5.27 7.52 -0.13
C LYS A 109 4.76 8.56 -1.11
N THR A 110 3.45 8.77 -1.15
CA THR A 110 2.84 9.80 -1.99
C THR A 110 1.62 10.40 -1.31
N THR A 111 1.30 11.65 -1.62
CA THR A 111 0.06 12.31 -1.20
C THR A 111 -0.77 12.56 -2.45
N GLN A 112 -2.03 12.16 -2.42
CA GLN A 112 -2.94 12.25 -3.55
C GLN A 112 -4.27 12.88 -3.15
N PRO A 113 -4.93 13.61 -4.06
CA PRO A 113 -6.27 14.12 -3.83
C PRO A 113 -7.27 12.96 -3.75
N VAL A 114 -8.33 13.15 -2.98
CA VAL A 114 -9.41 12.17 -2.81
C VAL A 114 -10.68 12.73 -3.42
N THR A 115 -11.26 11.98 -4.34
CA THR A 115 -12.54 12.34 -4.96
C THR A 115 -13.67 11.95 -4.02
N MET A 116 -14.47 12.93 -3.61
CA MET A 116 -15.66 12.69 -2.78
C MET A 116 -16.85 12.44 -3.70
N GLU A 117 -17.52 11.30 -3.53
CA GLU A 117 -18.77 10.94 -4.23
C GLU A 117 -19.99 10.96 -3.30
#